data_AF-A0A2D6XJC7-F1
#
_entry.id   AF-A0A2D6XJC7-F1
#
_cell.length_a   1.000
_cell.length_b   1.000
_cell.length_c   1.000
_cell.angle_alpha   90.00
_cell.angle_beta   90.00
_cell.angle_gamma   90.00
#
_symmetry.space_group_name_H-M   'P 1'
#
loop_
_entity.id
_entity.type
_entity.pdbx_description
1 polymer ?
#
loop_
_entity_poly.entity_id
_entity_poly.type
_entity_poly.pdbx_seq_one_letter_code
_entity_poly.pdbx_strand_id
1 'polypeptide(L)'
;MPYQSTGKCRFYVSILQWLDSLGKLEHLPQWDYDTENDKNLVRINPASQTSFVGTGDGTEDNNQQILRYKNTLNTFDKLMPNEQNFFMVLGHNFATTGVKGLYTKENGNTYSPLAISPYVNWTAGDDTQSATYDGFSIAVGNNAGDNTTDSLALYFRHYANNLTYKLSSFLYGTYWESPFSPDLKLTLGYDTGTKNIETKGGASLSNTMWRPPMWGDTLGPWELSDPDSPTTGQTLAHSSRRIWKLSFSFLSQENIFPKYNALNRYANTEDLDSADLLLTEGETLSDSDDFFSQVWNRCTTALPFIFQPDKDVPEFAICKFTKPISFQQTAPGLYQISNLEIREAW
;
A
#
# COMPACT_ATOMS: atom_id res chain seq x y z
N MET A 1 -2.11 -27.32 4.88
CA MET A 1 -1.20 -26.27 4.37
C MET A 1 -0.44 -26.86 3.20
N PRO A 2 -0.95 -26.78 1.95
CA PRO A 2 -0.19 -27.29 0.83
C PRO A 2 1.00 -26.36 0.58
N TYR A 3 2.11 -26.99 0.25
CA TYR A 3 3.44 -26.43 0.03
C TYR A 3 3.46 -25.16 -0.83
N GLN A 4 4.50 -24.34 -0.56
CA GLN A 4 4.99 -23.16 -1.27
C GLN A 4 5.05 -23.33 -2.80
N SER A 5 3.90 -23.35 -3.45
CA SER A 5 3.77 -22.84 -4.82
C SER A 5 3.75 -21.33 -4.66
N THR A 6 4.89 -20.66 -4.83
CA THR A 6 4.84 -19.22 -5.03
C THR A 6 4.20 -18.98 -6.39
N GLY A 7 2.94 -18.56 -6.40
CA GLY A 7 2.36 -17.93 -7.56
C GLY A 7 3.11 -16.65 -7.94
N LYS A 8 2.49 -15.84 -8.80
CA LYS A 8 3.01 -14.51 -9.09
C LYS A 8 2.90 -13.66 -7.83
N CYS A 9 3.98 -13.04 -7.42
CA CYS A 9 3.99 -12.15 -6.26
C CYS A 9 3.51 -10.75 -6.65
N ARG A 10 2.96 -10.01 -5.68
CA ARG A 10 2.54 -8.62 -5.84
C ARG A 10 3.22 -7.70 -4.84
N PHE A 11 3.54 -6.51 -5.31
CA PHE A 11 4.12 -5.42 -4.53
C PHE A 11 3.17 -4.24 -4.59
N TYR A 12 2.52 -3.91 -3.49
CA TYR A 12 1.60 -2.78 -3.38
C TYR A 12 2.36 -1.56 -2.84
N VAL A 13 2.37 -0.50 -3.63
CA VAL A 13 3.14 0.71 -3.35
C VAL A 13 2.21 1.90 -3.19
N SER A 14 2.20 2.49 -2.00
CA SER A 14 1.39 3.69 -1.78
C SER A 14 2.04 4.91 -2.41
N ILE A 15 1.34 5.52 -3.37
CA ILE A 15 1.74 6.79 -3.97
C ILE A 15 1.68 7.92 -2.95
N LEU A 16 0.66 7.92 -2.09
CA LEU A 16 0.52 8.91 -1.04
C LEU A 16 1.72 8.90 -0.08
N GLN A 17 2.16 7.71 0.34
CA GLN A 17 3.35 7.58 1.19
C GLN A 17 4.63 8.07 0.50
N TRP A 18 4.79 7.72 -0.78
CA TRP A 18 5.93 8.16 -1.57
C TRP A 18 5.96 9.69 -1.70
N LEU A 19 4.82 10.32 -2.04
CA LEU A 19 4.70 11.77 -2.12
C LEU A 19 4.95 12.47 -0.78
N ASP A 20 4.45 11.92 0.33
CA ASP A 20 4.74 12.42 1.68
C ASP A 20 6.24 12.40 1.97
N SER A 21 6.93 11.32 1.60
CA SER A 21 8.38 11.19 1.81
C SER A 21 9.20 12.21 1.01
N LEU A 22 8.67 12.68 -0.13
CA LEU A 22 9.28 13.71 -0.97
C LEU A 22 8.92 15.13 -0.52
N GLY A 23 8.05 15.29 0.49
CA GLY A 23 7.48 16.58 0.87
C GLY A 23 6.59 17.18 -0.22
N LYS A 24 5.95 16.32 -1.04
CA LYS A 24 5.10 16.71 -2.16
C LYS A 24 3.62 16.44 -1.94
N LEU A 25 3.25 15.95 -0.75
CA LEU A 25 1.87 15.79 -0.33
C LEU A 25 1.54 16.86 0.73
N GLU A 26 0.54 17.67 0.45
CA GLU A 26 0.00 18.67 1.37
C GLU A 26 -1.32 18.16 1.96
N HIS A 27 -1.55 18.44 3.24
CA HIS A 27 -2.83 18.21 3.89
C HIS A 27 -3.67 19.49 3.80
N LEU A 28 -4.88 19.39 3.25
CA LEU A 28 -5.77 20.55 3.11
C LEU A 28 -6.79 20.55 4.27
N PRO A 29 -6.97 21.67 4.98
CA PRO A 29 -7.95 21.78 6.07
C PRO A 29 -9.37 21.55 5.52
N GLN A 30 -10.27 20.93 6.28
CA GLN A 30 -11.69 20.68 5.92
C GLN A 30 -12.48 21.99 5.70
N TRP A 31 -13.59 21.97 4.95
CA TRP A 31 -14.43 23.16 4.70
C TRP A 31 -15.44 23.48 5.80
N ASP A 32 -15.79 22.54 6.68
CA ASP A 32 -16.64 22.80 7.85
C ASP A 32 -16.38 21.72 8.91
N TYR A 33 -16.25 22.17 10.17
CA TYR A 33 -16.01 21.39 11.41
C TYR A 33 -14.61 20.77 11.59
N ASP A 34 -13.77 21.57 12.25
CA ASP A 34 -12.85 21.22 13.33
C ASP A 34 -12.30 19.78 13.39
N THR A 35 -11.09 19.59 12.88
CA THR A 35 -9.88 19.60 13.72
C THR A 35 -8.68 19.54 12.79
N GLU A 36 -7.65 20.33 13.09
CA GLU A 36 -6.28 20.12 12.62
C GLU A 36 -5.80 18.73 13.09
N ASN A 37 -6.32 17.67 12.48
CA ASN A 37 -5.69 16.38 12.58
C ASN A 37 -4.63 16.35 11.48
N ASP A 38 -3.48 16.96 11.78
CA ASP A 38 -2.17 16.76 11.13
C ASP A 38 -1.69 15.30 11.32
N LYS A 39 -2.61 14.35 11.17
CA LYS A 39 -2.40 12.94 11.42
C LYS A 39 -2.06 12.32 10.08
N ASN A 40 -0.77 12.05 9.93
CA ASN A 40 -0.22 11.43 8.74
C ASN A 40 -0.66 9.97 8.65
N LEU A 41 -1.85 9.76 8.09
CA LEU A 41 -2.43 8.44 7.84
C LEU A 41 -1.84 7.78 6.59
N VAL A 42 -1.11 8.52 5.76
CA VAL A 42 -0.54 8.01 4.51
C VAL A 42 0.76 7.23 4.72
N ARG A 43 1.32 7.26 5.93
CA ARG A 43 2.43 6.38 6.33
C ARG A 43 1.89 5.02 6.77
N ILE A 44 2.51 3.96 6.27
CA ILE A 44 2.21 2.58 6.72
C ILE A 44 2.77 2.40 8.14
N ASN A 45 1.92 2.67 9.12
CA ASN A 45 2.18 2.48 10.54
C ASN A 45 0.88 2.07 11.25
N PRO A 46 0.46 0.81 11.09
CA PRO A 46 -0.82 0.34 11.61
C PRO A 46 -0.88 0.26 13.15
N ALA A 47 0.25 0.46 13.84
CA ALA A 47 0.31 0.56 15.29
C ALA A 47 -0.17 1.93 15.82
N SER A 48 -0.12 2.97 14.97
CA SER A 48 -0.47 4.35 15.34
C SER A 48 -1.91 4.66 14.95
N GLN A 49 -2.86 4.14 15.72
CA GLN A 49 -4.27 4.33 15.43
C GLN A 49 -4.74 5.77 15.69
N THR A 50 -5.42 6.34 14.72
CA THR A 50 -6.09 7.64 14.81
C THR A 50 -7.58 7.43 15.05
N SER A 51 -8.15 8.22 15.96
CA SER A 51 -9.59 8.28 16.20
C SER A 51 -10.21 9.55 15.63
N PHE A 52 -11.43 9.40 15.14
CA PHE A 52 -12.28 10.42 14.58
C PHE A 52 -13.65 10.33 15.25
N VAL A 53 -14.27 11.48 15.53
CA VAL A 53 -15.61 11.53 16.11
C VAL A 53 -16.56 12.07 15.06
N GLY A 54 -17.53 11.24 14.66
CA GLY A 54 -18.57 11.65 13.73
C GLY A 54 -19.48 12.71 14.35
N THR A 55 -19.47 13.92 13.80
CA THR A 55 -20.40 15.00 14.16
C THR A 55 -21.56 14.97 13.18
N GLY A 56 -22.73 14.56 13.65
CA GLY A 56 -23.88 14.32 12.81
C GLY A 56 -25.17 14.85 13.40
N ASP A 57 -26.10 15.31 12.55
CA ASP A 57 -27.44 15.75 12.95
C ASP A 57 -28.46 14.59 13.00
N GLY A 58 -28.03 13.37 12.64
CA GLY A 58 -28.87 12.17 12.60
C GLY A 58 -29.55 11.91 11.26
N THR A 59 -29.23 12.69 10.23
CA THR A 59 -29.67 12.45 8.85
C THR A 59 -28.54 11.87 7.99
N GLU A 60 -28.89 11.01 7.02
CA GLU A 60 -27.95 10.21 6.23
C GLU A 60 -27.00 11.01 5.33
N ASP A 61 -27.34 12.27 5.05
CA ASP A 61 -26.63 13.10 4.06
C ASP A 61 -25.51 13.93 4.69
N ASN A 62 -25.56 14.21 6.00
CA ASN A 62 -24.64 15.14 6.68
C ASN A 62 -23.58 14.46 7.57
N ASN A 63 -23.63 13.13 7.74
CA ASN A 63 -22.71 12.39 8.61
C ASN A 63 -21.45 11.94 7.83
N GLN A 64 -20.56 12.89 7.55
CA GLN A 64 -19.36 12.67 6.75
C GLN A 64 -18.13 13.30 7.39
N GLN A 65 -16.98 12.64 7.27
CA GLN A 65 -15.68 13.30 7.43
C GLN A 65 -14.86 13.22 6.17
N ILE A 66 -14.03 14.24 5.98
CA ILE A 66 -13.28 14.45 4.75
C ILE A 66 -11.80 14.61 5.10
N LEU A 67 -10.96 13.70 4.61
CA LEU A 67 -9.51 13.88 4.60
C LEU A 67 -9.07 14.34 3.23
N ARG A 68 -8.29 15.42 3.13
CA ARG A 68 -7.88 15.98 1.85
C ARG A 68 -6.37 16.01 1.71
N TYR A 69 -5.90 15.44 0.62
CA TYR A 69 -4.51 15.43 0.23
C TYR A 69 -4.37 16.10 -1.12
N LYS A 70 -3.37 16.98 -1.23
CA LYS A 70 -2.99 17.60 -2.48
C LYS A 70 -1.57 17.22 -2.83
N ASN A 71 -1.41 16.60 -3.98
CA ASN A 71 -0.12 16.42 -4.62
C ASN A 71 0.33 17.75 -5.25
N THR A 72 1.57 18.14 -4.99
CA THR A 72 2.18 19.34 -5.56
C THR A 72 3.10 19.04 -6.74
N LEU A 73 3.27 17.77 -7.08
CA LEU A 73 4.16 17.31 -8.15
C LEU A 73 3.44 17.24 -9.50
N ASN A 74 2.29 16.54 -9.55
CA ASN A 74 1.52 16.29 -10.78
C ASN A 74 0.08 15.84 -10.44
N THR A 75 -0.73 15.49 -11.43
CA THR A 75 -2.01 14.82 -11.23
C THR A 75 -1.83 13.32 -10.96
N PHE A 76 -2.80 12.68 -10.30
CA PHE A 76 -2.71 11.27 -9.91
C PHE A 76 -2.67 10.33 -11.13
N ASP A 77 -3.35 10.65 -12.23
CA ASP A 77 -3.29 9.87 -13.48
C ASP A 77 -1.87 9.75 -14.05
N LYS A 78 -1.03 10.78 -13.89
CA LYS A 78 0.37 10.76 -14.32
C LYS A 78 1.28 9.97 -13.39
N LEU A 79 0.89 9.79 -12.13
CA LEU A 79 1.66 9.00 -11.16
C LEU A 79 1.19 7.55 -11.07
N MET A 80 -0.05 7.29 -11.49
CA MET A 80 -0.71 6.00 -11.48
C MET A 80 -1.27 5.70 -12.88
N PRO A 81 -0.41 5.61 -13.90
CA PRO A 81 -0.83 5.54 -15.31
C PRO A 81 -1.40 4.17 -15.72
N ASN A 82 -1.29 3.15 -14.86
CA ASN A 82 -1.79 1.81 -15.15
C ASN A 82 -3.14 1.57 -14.45
N GLU A 83 -3.84 0.52 -14.89
CA GLU A 83 -5.12 0.10 -14.27
C GLU A 83 -4.92 -0.77 -13.03
N GLN A 84 -3.67 -0.92 -12.55
CA GLN A 84 -3.31 -1.76 -11.41
C GLN A 84 -3.34 -0.97 -10.10
N ASN A 85 -4.47 -0.34 -9.84
CA ASN A 85 -4.66 0.51 -8.67
C ASN A 85 -5.24 -0.28 -7.51
N PHE A 86 -4.91 0.15 -6.29
CA PHE A 86 -5.50 -0.37 -5.07
C PHE A 86 -5.78 0.76 -4.10
N PHE A 87 -6.69 0.49 -3.18
CA PHE A 87 -6.63 1.16 -1.89
C PHE A 87 -6.64 0.12 -0.77
N MET A 88 -6.14 0.56 0.38
CA MET A 88 -6.11 -0.24 1.59
C MET A 88 -6.29 0.65 2.81
N VAL A 89 -7.06 0.16 3.77
CA VAL A 89 -7.20 0.76 5.11
C VAL A 89 -6.72 -0.24 6.14
N LEU A 90 -5.88 0.21 7.07
CA LEU A 90 -5.25 -0.63 8.09
C LEU A 90 -5.65 -0.19 9.49
N GLY A 91 -5.82 -1.17 10.38
CA GLY A 91 -6.15 -0.96 11.78
C GLY A 91 -7.44 -0.15 11.99
N HIS A 92 -8.50 -0.48 11.24
CA HIS A 92 -9.78 0.21 11.30
C HIS A 92 -10.85 -0.55 12.10
N ASN A 93 -11.86 0.16 12.61
CA ASN A 93 -13.04 -0.41 13.29
C ASN A 93 -14.36 -0.18 12.51
N PHE A 94 -14.25 -0.11 11.18
CA PHE A 94 -15.35 0.27 10.29
C PHE A 94 -16.58 -0.63 10.32
N ALA A 95 -16.43 -1.94 10.59
CA ALA A 95 -17.59 -2.83 10.69
C ALA A 95 -18.37 -2.52 11.97
N THR A 96 -17.67 -2.36 13.10
CA THR A 96 -18.28 -1.96 14.39
C THR A 96 -18.96 -0.60 14.30
N THR A 97 -18.35 0.38 13.61
CA THR A 97 -18.88 1.74 13.55
C THR A 97 -19.83 1.99 12.37
N GLY A 98 -20.07 0.98 11.53
CA GLY A 98 -20.93 1.09 10.36
C GLY A 98 -20.45 2.14 9.35
N VAL A 99 -19.13 2.34 9.22
CA VAL A 99 -18.58 3.21 8.17
C VAL A 99 -18.91 2.58 6.82
N LYS A 100 -19.60 3.34 5.97
CA LYS A 100 -19.89 3.01 4.59
C LYS A 100 -19.17 3.97 3.67
N GLY A 101 -18.82 3.50 2.49
CA GLY A 101 -18.32 4.34 1.41
C GLY A 101 -16.96 4.94 1.68
N LEU A 102 -16.00 4.62 0.83
CA LEU A 102 -14.78 5.42 0.68
C LEU A 102 -14.83 6.00 -0.72
N TYR A 103 -15.05 7.31 -0.79
CA TYR A 103 -15.15 8.01 -2.07
C TYR A 103 -13.98 8.94 -2.24
N THR A 104 -13.60 9.09 -3.50
CA THR A 104 -12.71 10.15 -3.95
C THR A 104 -13.55 11.28 -4.48
N LYS A 105 -13.29 12.51 -4.01
CA LYS A 105 -13.81 13.69 -4.70
C LYS A 105 -13.09 13.89 -6.03
N GLU A 106 -13.88 13.97 -7.08
CA GLU A 106 -13.44 14.35 -8.42
C GLU A 106 -13.47 15.88 -8.57
N ASN A 107 -12.92 16.40 -9.67
CA ASN A 107 -13.01 17.82 -9.95
C ASN A 107 -14.49 18.28 -9.98
N GLY A 108 -14.83 19.35 -9.24
CA GLY A 108 -16.21 19.83 -9.09
C GLY A 108 -16.94 19.23 -7.88
N ASN A 109 -18.18 18.75 -8.10
CA ASN A 109 -19.06 18.18 -7.06
C ASN A 109 -19.32 16.67 -7.26
N THR A 110 -18.54 16.01 -8.11
CA THR A 110 -18.69 14.58 -8.38
C THR A 110 -17.86 13.78 -7.39
N TYR A 111 -18.40 12.65 -6.96
CA TYR A 111 -17.74 11.69 -6.08
C TYR A 111 -17.75 10.35 -6.78
N SER A 112 -16.60 9.69 -6.79
CA SER A 112 -16.47 8.35 -7.32
C SER A 112 -16.06 7.37 -6.25
N PRO A 113 -16.60 6.15 -6.28
CA PRO A 113 -16.18 5.09 -5.38
C PRO A 113 -14.69 4.80 -5.58
N LEU A 114 -13.95 4.70 -4.47
CA LEU A 114 -12.53 4.32 -4.51
C LEU A 114 -12.36 2.83 -4.83
N ALA A 115 -13.29 1.99 -4.37
CA ALA A 115 -13.34 0.56 -4.71
C ALA A 115 -14.18 0.33 -5.96
N ILE A 116 -13.58 -0.28 -6.99
CA ILE A 116 -14.33 -0.71 -8.19
C ILE A 116 -14.63 -2.22 -8.18
N SER A 117 -13.88 -3.00 -7.40
CA SER A 117 -14.08 -4.44 -7.26
C SER A 117 -13.63 -4.91 -5.87
N PRO A 118 -14.35 -5.84 -5.23
CA PRO A 118 -13.99 -6.34 -3.91
C PRO A 118 -12.68 -7.14 -3.97
N TYR A 119 -11.92 -7.14 -2.88
CA TYR A 119 -10.76 -8.03 -2.74
C TYR A 119 -10.70 -8.71 -1.36
N VAL A 120 -10.41 -7.97 -0.31
CA VAL A 120 -10.34 -8.49 1.06
C VAL A 120 -11.10 -7.58 2.01
N ASN A 121 -12.10 -8.13 2.69
CA ASN A 121 -12.88 -7.42 3.71
C ASN A 121 -13.43 -6.06 3.23
N TRP A 122 -13.87 -5.99 1.97
CA TRP A 122 -14.49 -4.79 1.42
C TRP A 122 -15.51 -5.15 0.35
N THR A 123 -16.72 -4.60 0.44
CA THR A 123 -17.73 -4.68 -0.63
C THR A 123 -17.52 -3.54 -1.63
N ALA A 124 -17.70 -3.80 -2.93
CA ALA A 124 -17.68 -2.77 -3.97
C ALA A 124 -19.09 -2.46 -4.48
N GLY A 125 -19.27 -1.29 -5.09
CA GLY A 125 -20.57 -0.80 -5.60
C GLY A 125 -20.91 0.59 -5.05
N ASP A 126 -21.97 1.21 -5.56
CA ASP A 126 -22.41 2.53 -5.11
C ASP A 126 -23.15 2.43 -3.77
N ASP A 127 -22.86 3.35 -2.83
CA ASP A 127 -23.52 3.54 -1.52
C ASP A 127 -23.54 2.35 -0.54
N THR A 128 -22.98 1.20 -0.91
CA THR A 128 -23.01 -0.04 -0.11
C THR A 128 -21.62 -0.57 0.23
N GLN A 129 -20.56 0.18 -0.11
CA GLN A 129 -19.19 -0.20 0.21
C GLN A 129 -18.96 -0.21 1.71
N SER A 130 -18.45 -1.31 2.24
CA SER A 130 -18.08 -1.37 3.64
C SER A 130 -17.20 -2.57 3.93
N ALA A 131 -16.53 -2.48 5.07
CA ALA A 131 -15.92 -3.62 5.68
C ALA A 131 -16.98 -4.51 6.35
N THR A 132 -16.81 -5.82 6.22
CA THR A 132 -17.61 -6.82 6.96
C THR A 132 -17.04 -7.05 8.36
N TYR A 133 -15.72 -6.89 8.50
CA TYR A 133 -14.96 -7.10 9.73
C TYR A 133 -14.12 -5.87 10.06
N ASP A 134 -13.74 -5.73 11.32
CA ASP A 134 -12.70 -4.78 11.75
C ASP A 134 -11.31 -5.35 11.48
N GLY A 135 -10.29 -4.48 11.42
CA GLY A 135 -8.91 -4.87 11.17
C GLY A 135 -8.35 -4.18 9.93
N PHE A 136 -8.42 -4.82 8.78
CA PHE A 136 -7.93 -4.26 7.52
C PHE A 136 -8.85 -4.57 6.35
N SER A 137 -8.82 -3.71 5.34
CA SER A 137 -9.57 -3.90 4.11
C SER A 137 -8.70 -3.52 2.91
N ILE A 138 -8.91 -4.23 1.82
CA ILE A 138 -8.24 -4.03 0.53
C ILE A 138 -9.29 -4.17 -0.57
N ALA A 139 -9.23 -3.31 -1.57
CA ALA A 139 -9.98 -3.52 -2.79
C ALA A 139 -9.19 -3.05 -4.01
N VAL A 140 -9.67 -3.46 -5.19
CA VAL A 140 -9.18 -2.92 -6.46
C VAL A 140 -9.61 -1.46 -6.53
N GLY A 141 -8.63 -0.59 -6.71
CA GLY A 141 -8.81 0.86 -6.78
C GLY A 141 -9.40 1.30 -8.10
N ASN A 142 -10.08 2.44 -8.10
CA ASN A 142 -10.52 3.12 -9.32
C ASN A 142 -9.36 3.48 -10.25
N ASN A 143 -9.69 3.76 -11.51
CA ASN A 143 -8.69 4.26 -12.46
C ASN A 143 -8.36 5.72 -12.10
N ALA A 144 -7.10 6.00 -11.79
CA ALA A 144 -6.66 7.37 -11.52
C ALA A 144 -6.84 8.27 -12.75
N GLY A 145 -6.83 7.71 -13.97
CA GLY A 145 -7.14 8.39 -15.22
C GLY A 145 -8.55 8.96 -15.32
N ASP A 146 -9.52 8.41 -14.57
CA ASP A 146 -10.88 8.94 -14.53
C ASP A 146 -10.90 10.34 -13.87
N ASN A 147 -9.86 10.65 -13.10
CA ASN A 147 -9.72 11.87 -12.32
C ASN A 147 -8.37 12.54 -12.56
N THR A 148 -8.31 13.39 -13.58
CA THR A 148 -7.17 14.30 -13.84
C THR A 148 -7.09 15.39 -12.78
N THR A 149 -6.77 14.98 -11.55
CA THR A 149 -6.75 15.82 -10.35
C THR A 149 -5.42 15.67 -9.63
N ASP A 150 -4.94 16.78 -9.08
CA ASP A 150 -3.80 16.80 -8.14
C ASP A 150 -4.27 16.61 -6.69
N SER A 151 -5.58 16.55 -6.46
CA SER A 151 -6.20 16.56 -5.15
C SER A 151 -7.09 15.34 -4.96
N LEU A 152 -6.91 14.66 -3.83
CA LEU A 152 -7.71 13.53 -3.40
C LEU A 152 -8.43 13.92 -2.11
N ALA A 153 -9.75 13.73 -2.07
CA ALA A 153 -10.50 13.86 -0.83
C ALA A 153 -11.19 12.53 -0.52
N LEU A 154 -10.95 12.00 0.67
CA LEU A 154 -11.51 10.75 1.16
C LEU A 154 -12.70 11.05 2.05
N TYR A 155 -13.85 10.52 1.66
CA TYR A 155 -15.09 10.65 2.40
C TYR A 155 -15.35 9.38 3.18
N PHE A 156 -15.52 9.52 4.49
CA PHE A 156 -16.00 8.45 5.37
C PHE A 156 -17.48 8.74 5.67
N ARG A 157 -18.40 7.95 5.11
CA ARG A 157 -19.82 8.06 5.46
C ARG A 157 -20.11 7.15 6.66
N HIS A 158 -20.89 7.62 7.62
CA HIS A 158 -21.33 6.80 8.75
C HIS A 158 -22.79 7.14 9.11
N TYR A 159 -23.53 6.18 9.68
CA TYR A 159 -24.97 6.35 9.92
C TYR A 159 -25.34 6.72 11.36
N ALA A 160 -24.43 6.55 12.31
CA ALA A 160 -24.71 6.83 13.71
C ALA A 160 -23.92 8.04 14.22
N ASN A 161 -24.63 8.89 14.97
CA ASN A 161 -24.08 10.09 15.60
C ASN A 161 -23.16 9.71 16.77
N ASN A 162 -22.13 10.52 17.03
CA ASN A 162 -21.22 10.37 18.17
C ASN A 162 -20.47 9.02 18.22
N LEU A 163 -20.34 8.33 17.09
CA LEU A 163 -19.47 7.16 17.00
C LEU A 163 -18.01 7.59 16.87
N THR A 164 -17.14 6.90 17.60
CA THR A 164 -15.69 7.01 17.43
C THR A 164 -15.22 5.92 16.48
N TYR A 165 -15.00 6.28 15.23
CA TYR A 165 -14.32 5.41 14.30
C TYR A 165 -12.84 5.72 14.27
N LYS A 166 -12.07 4.69 13.93
CA LYS A 166 -10.64 4.65 14.06
C LYS A 166 -10.06 4.04 12.81
N LEU A 167 -8.90 4.54 12.39
CA LEU A 167 -8.04 3.90 11.40
C LEU A 167 -6.59 4.28 11.67
N SER A 168 -5.66 3.45 11.22
CA SER A 168 -4.23 3.65 11.50
C SER A 168 -3.47 4.09 10.26
N SER A 169 -3.78 3.52 9.11
CA SER A 169 -3.17 3.92 7.84
C SER A 169 -4.15 3.82 6.69
N PHE A 170 -4.01 4.73 5.74
CA PHE A 170 -4.71 4.75 4.47
C PHE A 170 -3.68 4.74 3.34
N LEU A 171 -3.80 3.75 2.45
CA LEU A 171 -2.93 3.61 1.29
C LEU A 171 -3.79 3.73 0.04
N TYR A 172 -3.31 4.54 -0.89
CA TYR A 172 -3.78 4.57 -2.28
C TYR A 172 -2.54 4.59 -3.18
N GLY A 173 -2.58 3.79 -4.25
CA GLY A 173 -1.44 3.66 -5.16
C GLY A 173 -1.58 2.50 -6.14
N THR A 174 -0.44 2.07 -6.70
CA THR A 174 -0.38 0.99 -7.69
C THR A 174 0.19 -0.28 -7.07
N TYR A 175 -0.15 -1.43 -7.65
CA TYR A 175 0.57 -2.66 -7.41
C TYR A 175 1.28 -3.12 -8.66
N TRP A 176 2.45 -3.76 -8.48
CA TRP A 176 3.15 -4.45 -9.55
C TRP A 176 3.04 -5.96 -9.33
N GLU A 177 2.63 -6.69 -10.37
CA GLU A 177 2.58 -8.15 -10.39
C GLU A 177 3.78 -8.71 -11.14
N SER A 178 4.49 -9.67 -10.56
CA SER A 178 5.60 -10.33 -11.25
C SER A 178 5.11 -11.06 -12.50
N PRO A 179 5.78 -10.92 -13.67
CA PRO A 179 5.31 -11.51 -14.92
C PRO A 179 5.21 -13.04 -14.86
N PHE A 180 6.05 -13.67 -14.03
CA PHE A 180 6.05 -15.09 -13.71
C PHE A 180 6.45 -15.29 -12.23
N SER A 181 6.17 -16.47 -11.71
CA SER A 181 6.56 -16.86 -10.35
C SER A 181 8.08 -16.75 -10.14
N PRO A 182 8.55 -16.33 -8.95
CA PRO A 182 9.96 -16.44 -8.58
C PRO A 182 10.48 -17.88 -8.77
N ASP A 183 11.77 -18.02 -9.05
CA ASP A 183 12.39 -19.34 -9.15
C ASP A 183 12.19 -20.14 -7.86
N LEU A 184 12.19 -21.48 -7.96
CA LEU A 184 11.95 -22.44 -6.87
C LEU A 184 12.86 -22.26 -5.62
N LYS A 185 13.82 -21.33 -5.64
CA LYS A 185 14.66 -20.94 -4.50
C LYS A 185 14.04 -19.83 -3.63
N LEU A 186 12.72 -19.73 -3.52
CA LEU A 186 12.14 -18.95 -2.43
C LEU A 186 12.53 -19.60 -1.09
N THR A 187 13.32 -18.89 -0.30
CA THR A 187 13.53 -19.27 1.11
C THR A 187 12.74 -18.32 2.00
N LEU A 188 11.75 -18.85 2.70
CA LEU A 188 11.08 -18.17 3.81
C LEU A 188 11.85 -18.45 5.11
N GLY A 189 12.35 -17.40 5.74
CA GLY A 189 12.94 -17.46 7.07
C GLY A 189 12.05 -16.79 8.12
N TYR A 190 12.18 -17.21 9.37
CA TYR A 190 11.56 -16.57 10.52
C TYR A 190 12.64 -16.01 11.44
N ASP A 191 12.59 -14.71 11.70
CA ASP A 191 13.47 -14.05 12.65
C ASP A 191 12.69 -13.80 13.96
N THR A 192 13.03 -14.60 14.97
CA THR A 192 12.36 -14.62 16.28
C THR A 192 12.83 -13.52 17.21
N GLY A 193 13.86 -12.74 16.81
CA GLY A 193 14.39 -11.64 17.60
C GLY A 193 14.86 -12.00 18.99
N THR A 194 15.14 -13.27 19.27
CA THR A 194 15.52 -13.72 20.61
C THR A 194 17.04 -13.81 20.70
N LYS A 195 17.63 -13.06 21.63
CA LYS A 195 19.05 -13.18 21.97
C LYS A 195 19.18 -14.05 23.21
N ASN A 196 20.00 -15.09 23.12
CA ASN A 196 20.31 -15.98 24.24
C ASN A 196 21.72 -15.71 24.75
N ILE A 197 21.87 -15.66 26.07
CA ILE A 197 23.15 -15.58 26.77
C ILE A 197 23.20 -16.75 27.74
N GLU A 198 24.23 -17.59 27.63
CA GLU A 198 24.51 -18.60 28.65
C GLU A 198 25.37 -17.96 29.75
N THR A 199 24.89 -18.09 30.98
CA THR A 199 25.64 -17.67 32.16
C THR A 199 26.77 -18.65 32.44
N LYS A 200 27.79 -18.22 33.19
CA LYS A 200 28.90 -19.08 33.62
C LYS A 200 28.46 -20.30 34.45
N GLY A 201 27.25 -20.27 35.02
CA GLY A 201 26.66 -21.39 35.76
C GLY A 201 25.78 -22.33 34.92
N GLY A 202 25.71 -22.15 33.60
CA GLY A 202 24.92 -22.99 32.69
C GLY A 202 23.44 -22.62 32.58
N ALA A 203 22.98 -21.56 33.25
CA ALA A 203 21.63 -21.04 33.04
C ALA A 203 21.54 -20.22 31.75
N SER A 204 20.48 -20.41 30.96
CA SER A 204 20.20 -19.65 29.75
C SER A 204 19.29 -18.46 30.06
N LEU A 205 19.73 -17.26 29.67
CA LEU A 205 18.94 -16.03 29.71
C LEU A 205 18.56 -15.67 28.28
N SER A 206 17.27 -15.61 28.00
CA SER A 206 16.74 -15.19 26.70
C SER A 206 16.06 -13.82 26.80
N ASN A 207 16.28 -12.95 25.82
CA ASN A 207 15.58 -11.69 25.71
C ASN A 207 14.96 -11.56 24.31
N THR A 208 13.65 -11.29 24.26
CA THR A 208 12.93 -11.05 23.01
C THR A 208 13.04 -9.57 22.63
N MET A 209 13.74 -9.30 21.54
CA MET A 209 14.09 -7.95 21.10
C MET A 209 12.94 -7.23 20.38
N TRP A 210 11.99 -7.96 19.80
CA TRP A 210 10.82 -7.37 19.12
C TRP A 210 9.65 -8.36 19.07
N ARG A 211 8.45 -7.80 18.96
CA ARG A 211 7.21 -8.48 18.57
C ARG A 211 6.48 -7.60 17.55
N PRO A 212 5.62 -8.17 16.70
CA PRO A 212 4.76 -7.36 15.86
C PRO A 212 3.85 -6.49 16.73
N PRO A 213 3.60 -5.23 16.33
CA PRO A 213 2.63 -4.40 17.03
C PRO A 213 1.21 -4.89 16.76
N MET A 214 0.34 -4.69 17.74
CA MET A 214 -1.08 -4.86 17.54
C MET A 214 -1.61 -3.71 16.66
N TRP A 215 -2.64 -3.99 15.88
CA TRP A 215 -3.37 -3.02 15.06
C TRP A 215 -4.62 -2.60 15.83
N GLY A 216 -4.71 -1.31 16.15
CA GLY A 216 -5.75 -0.79 17.04
C GLY A 216 -5.69 -1.39 18.44
N ASP A 217 -6.86 -1.61 19.05
CA ASP A 217 -6.95 -1.95 20.47
C ASP A 217 -6.57 -3.42 20.77
N THR A 218 -6.85 -4.36 19.85
CA THR A 218 -6.75 -5.80 20.16
C THR A 218 -6.32 -6.72 19.02
N LEU A 219 -6.08 -6.27 17.78
CA LEU A 219 -5.89 -7.18 16.64
C LEU A 219 -4.41 -7.41 16.31
N GLY A 220 -4.04 -8.65 15.99
CA GLY A 220 -2.73 -8.95 15.42
C GLY A 220 -2.61 -8.39 14.00
N PRO A 221 -1.39 -8.24 13.45
CA PRO A 221 -1.23 -7.85 12.06
C PRO A 221 -1.94 -8.80 11.11
N TRP A 222 -2.67 -8.24 10.15
CA TRP A 222 -3.43 -9.00 9.13
C TRP A 222 -4.51 -9.92 9.69
N GLU A 223 -5.04 -9.62 10.87
CA GLU A 223 -6.19 -10.32 11.45
C GLU A 223 -7.46 -9.49 11.28
N LEU A 224 -8.60 -10.20 11.21
CA LEU A 224 -9.93 -9.61 11.14
C LEU A 224 -10.71 -9.96 12.40
N SER A 225 -11.58 -9.05 12.83
CA SER A 225 -12.51 -9.28 13.94
C SER A 225 -13.94 -9.06 13.51
N ASP A 226 -14.78 -10.03 13.84
CA ASP A 226 -16.22 -9.91 13.71
C ASP A 226 -16.75 -9.00 14.84
N PRO A 227 -17.49 -7.92 14.52
CA PRO A 227 -18.09 -7.06 15.54
C PRO A 227 -19.12 -7.81 16.41
N ASP A 228 -19.81 -8.81 15.86
CA ASP A 228 -20.86 -9.57 16.56
C ASP A 228 -20.29 -10.74 17.37
N SER A 229 -19.11 -11.22 16.99
CA SER A 229 -18.41 -12.32 17.65
C SER A 229 -16.90 -12.07 17.70
N PRO A 230 -16.43 -11.10 18.51
CA PRO A 230 -15.01 -10.74 18.55
C PRO A 230 -14.19 -11.96 18.94
N THR A 231 -13.32 -12.39 18.03
CA THR A 231 -12.38 -13.49 18.30
C THR A 231 -11.56 -13.10 19.52
N THR A 232 -11.30 -14.05 20.41
CA THR A 232 -10.44 -13.84 21.58
C THR A 232 -9.12 -14.55 21.34
N GLY A 233 -8.00 -13.89 21.63
CA GLY A 233 -6.66 -14.48 21.51
C GLY A 233 -5.77 -13.90 20.40
N GLN A 234 -6.16 -12.82 19.72
CA GLN A 234 -5.29 -12.11 18.78
C GLN A 234 -4.00 -11.59 19.44
N THR A 235 -3.98 -11.39 20.75
CA THR A 235 -2.74 -11.11 21.51
C THR A 235 -1.71 -12.24 21.45
N LEU A 236 -2.12 -13.43 21.01
CA LEU A 236 -1.26 -14.60 20.76
C LEU A 236 -0.84 -14.72 19.29
N ALA A 237 -1.09 -13.68 18.47
CA ALA A 237 -0.62 -13.61 17.10
C ALA A 237 0.89 -13.92 16.99
N HIS A 238 1.28 -14.39 15.81
CA HIS A 238 2.65 -14.82 15.52
C HIS A 238 3.69 -13.77 15.97
N SER A 239 4.83 -14.19 16.51
CA SER A 239 5.80 -13.27 17.15
C SER A 239 7.07 -13.01 16.33
N SER A 240 7.21 -13.63 15.16
CA SER A 240 8.43 -13.62 14.34
C SER A 240 8.28 -12.82 13.07
N ARG A 241 9.37 -12.18 12.60
CA ARG A 241 9.44 -11.53 11.29
C ARG A 241 9.62 -12.55 10.19
N ARG A 242 8.85 -12.46 9.11
CA ARG A 242 9.11 -13.20 7.87
C ARG A 242 10.20 -12.52 7.05
N ILE A 243 11.06 -13.33 6.44
CA ILE A 243 12.10 -12.90 5.49
C ILE A 243 11.94 -13.72 4.22
N TRP A 244 11.79 -13.04 3.08
CA TRP A 244 11.73 -13.66 1.77
C TRP A 244 13.00 -13.36 1.00
N LYS A 245 13.60 -14.39 0.42
CA LYS A 245 14.69 -14.27 -0.56
C LYS A 245 14.16 -14.71 -1.91
N LEU A 246 13.91 -13.74 -2.79
CA LEU A 246 13.39 -13.96 -4.14
C LEU A 246 14.55 -14.03 -5.14
N SER A 247 14.40 -14.87 -6.16
CA SER A 247 15.28 -14.89 -7.33
C SER A 247 14.44 -15.10 -8.58
N PHE A 248 14.82 -14.45 -9.67
CA PHE A 248 14.16 -14.57 -10.96
C PHE A 248 15.23 -14.79 -12.03
N SER A 249 15.16 -15.88 -12.80
CA SER A 249 16.23 -16.27 -13.73
C SER A 249 16.14 -15.62 -15.11
N PHE A 250 14.94 -15.19 -15.54
CA PHE A 250 14.69 -14.78 -16.93
C PHE A 250 13.73 -13.59 -17.07
N LEU A 251 13.96 -12.53 -16.31
CA LEU A 251 13.14 -11.32 -16.45
C LEU A 251 13.60 -10.54 -17.69
N SER A 252 12.65 -10.11 -18.52
CA SER A 252 12.96 -9.22 -19.63
C SER A 252 13.41 -7.86 -19.11
N GLN A 253 14.30 -7.20 -19.87
CA GLN A 253 14.75 -5.84 -19.59
C GLN A 253 13.60 -4.87 -19.34
N GLU A 254 12.54 -5.00 -20.14
CA GLU A 254 11.33 -4.16 -20.10
C GLU A 254 10.55 -4.27 -18.79
N ASN A 255 10.64 -5.41 -18.09
CA ASN A 255 9.95 -5.62 -16.81
C ASN A 255 10.78 -5.18 -15.60
N ILE A 256 12.09 -4.98 -15.78
CA ILE A 256 13.02 -4.70 -14.68
C ILE A 256 13.42 -3.24 -14.65
N PHE A 257 13.94 -2.76 -15.79
CA PHE A 257 14.62 -1.49 -15.85
C PHE A 257 13.70 -0.44 -16.43
N PRO A 258 13.86 0.81 -16.01
CA PRO A 258 13.06 1.88 -16.54
C PRO A 258 13.38 2.04 -18.02
N LYS A 259 12.33 2.11 -18.86
CA LYS A 259 12.49 2.47 -20.28
C LYS A 259 13.07 3.88 -20.41
N TYR A 260 12.74 4.76 -19.47
CA TYR A 260 13.19 6.15 -19.40
C TYR A 260 13.77 6.46 -18.01
N ASN A 261 15.02 6.93 -17.94
CA ASN A 261 15.66 7.30 -16.67
C ASN A 261 15.38 8.75 -16.23
N ALA A 262 14.76 9.55 -17.10
CA ALA A 262 14.52 10.97 -16.85
C ALA A 262 13.04 11.22 -16.53
N LEU A 263 12.81 12.19 -15.65
CA LEU A 263 11.47 12.75 -15.36
C LEU A 263 11.10 13.88 -16.33
N ASN A 264 12.05 14.32 -17.14
CA ASN A 264 11.90 15.34 -18.17
C ASN A 264 12.48 14.84 -19.50
N ARG A 265 12.12 15.52 -20.59
CA ARG A 265 12.64 15.21 -21.92
C ARG A 265 13.81 16.13 -22.23
N TYR A 266 14.86 15.58 -22.84
CA TYR A 266 15.91 16.40 -23.45
C TYR A 266 15.42 16.83 -24.84
N ALA A 267 15.34 18.14 -25.07
CA ALA A 267 15.10 18.67 -26.40
C ALA A 267 16.41 18.67 -27.18
N ASN A 268 16.57 17.76 -28.15
CA ASN A 268 17.58 17.93 -29.20
C ASN A 268 16.95 18.80 -30.29
N THR A 269 17.26 20.10 -30.27
CA THR A 269 16.71 21.09 -31.21
C THR A 269 17.49 21.24 -32.51
N GLU A 270 18.50 20.42 -32.80
CA GLU A 270 19.42 20.71 -33.89
C GLU A 270 19.32 19.83 -35.15
N ASP A 271 18.53 18.74 -35.18
CA ASP A 271 18.48 17.89 -36.39
C ASP A 271 17.25 16.96 -36.47
N LEU A 272 16.03 17.49 -36.34
CA LEU A 272 14.82 16.67 -36.54
C LEU A 272 13.86 17.34 -37.53
N ASP A 273 13.85 16.81 -38.75
CA ASP A 273 12.70 16.88 -39.64
C ASP A 273 11.45 16.52 -38.82
N SER A 274 10.44 17.38 -38.93
CA SER A 274 9.26 17.50 -38.07
C SER A 274 8.30 16.29 -38.03
N ALA A 275 8.77 15.11 -38.47
CA ALA A 275 8.03 13.86 -38.51
C ALA A 275 8.60 12.76 -37.58
N ASP A 276 9.82 12.90 -37.05
CA ASP A 276 10.44 11.91 -36.13
C ASP A 276 10.46 12.37 -34.66
N LEU A 277 9.95 13.58 -34.39
CA LEU A 277 9.49 14.01 -33.08
C LEU A 277 8.13 13.33 -32.80
N LEU A 278 8.15 12.01 -32.60
CA LEU A 278 7.15 11.33 -31.79
C LEU A 278 7.35 11.80 -30.34
N LEU A 279 6.99 13.07 -30.12
CA LEU A 279 6.80 13.68 -28.82
C LEU A 279 5.53 13.10 -28.20
N THR A 280 5.41 11.78 -28.08
CA THR A 280 4.26 11.17 -27.42
C THR A 280 4.31 11.57 -25.95
N GLU A 281 3.22 12.14 -25.45
CA GLU A 281 3.00 12.38 -24.02
C GLU A 281 3.07 11.02 -23.29
N GLY A 282 3.75 10.93 -22.14
CA GLY A 282 3.82 9.68 -21.36
C GLY A 282 5.11 8.85 -21.47
N GLU A 283 6.25 9.46 -21.81
CA GLU A 283 7.55 8.76 -21.94
C GLU A 283 8.56 9.20 -20.86
N THR A 284 8.19 9.07 -19.59
CA THR A 284 9.07 9.43 -18.45
C THR A 284 9.24 8.27 -17.47
N LEU A 285 10.18 8.41 -16.53
CA LEU A 285 10.38 7.44 -15.44
C LEU A 285 9.09 7.20 -14.62
N SER A 286 8.24 8.22 -14.45
CA SER A 286 6.97 8.08 -13.71
C SER A 286 5.90 7.33 -14.49
N ASP A 287 5.98 7.32 -15.82
CA ASP A 287 4.98 6.70 -16.70
C ASP A 287 5.26 5.21 -16.98
N SER A 288 6.46 4.74 -16.63
CA SER A 288 6.93 3.39 -16.97
C SER A 288 6.34 2.33 -16.03
N ASP A 289 5.84 1.23 -16.60
CA ASP A 289 5.17 0.12 -15.89
C ASP A 289 6.12 -1.06 -15.61
N ASP A 290 7.34 -0.76 -15.17
CA ASP A 290 8.36 -1.75 -14.82
C ASP A 290 8.61 -1.82 -13.31
N PHE A 291 9.23 -2.90 -12.85
CA PHE A 291 9.53 -3.11 -11.43
C PHE A 291 10.36 -1.97 -10.83
N PHE A 292 11.34 -1.44 -11.56
CA PHE A 292 12.17 -0.37 -11.04
C PHE A 292 11.33 0.90 -10.83
N SER A 293 10.55 1.31 -11.83
CA SER A 293 9.76 2.54 -11.78
C SER A 293 8.62 2.47 -10.77
N GLN A 294 7.88 1.34 -10.75
CA GLN A 294 6.69 1.17 -9.91
C GLN A 294 7.04 0.79 -8.46
N VAL A 295 8.11 0.04 -8.23
CA VAL A 295 8.46 -0.50 -6.90
C VAL A 295 9.75 0.07 -6.36
N TRP A 296 10.87 -0.14 -7.06
CA TRP A 296 12.18 0.17 -6.50
C TRP A 296 12.42 1.68 -6.32
N ASN A 297 12.10 2.49 -7.32
CA ASN A 297 12.28 3.95 -7.31
C ASN A 297 11.41 4.63 -6.25
N ARG A 298 10.22 4.08 -5.98
CA ARG A 298 9.25 4.64 -5.03
C ARG A 298 9.52 4.18 -3.59
N CYS A 299 9.93 2.93 -3.39
CA CYS A 299 10.15 2.40 -2.04
C CYS A 299 11.61 2.48 -1.58
N THR A 300 12.55 2.31 -2.51
CA THR A 300 13.99 2.13 -2.28
C THR A 300 14.25 1.26 -1.04
N THR A 301 15.16 1.63 -0.15
CA THR A 301 15.37 0.91 1.12
C THR A 301 14.65 1.54 2.30
N ALA A 302 14.06 2.72 2.12
CA ALA A 302 13.55 3.54 3.22
C ALA A 302 12.07 3.31 3.51
N LEU A 303 11.24 3.25 2.46
CA LEU A 303 9.79 3.20 2.62
C LEU A 303 9.27 1.76 2.62
N PRO A 304 8.36 1.42 3.55
CA PRO A 304 7.68 0.16 3.52
C PRO A 304 6.70 0.07 2.34
N PHE A 305 6.36 -1.16 1.97
CA PHE A 305 5.35 -1.52 0.99
C PHE A 305 4.59 -2.76 1.49
N ILE A 306 3.45 -3.11 0.87
CA ILE A 306 2.78 -4.38 1.17
C ILE A 306 3.24 -5.43 0.16
N PHE A 307 3.72 -6.55 0.67
CA PHE A 307 4.13 -7.70 -0.12
C PHE A 307 3.08 -8.80 0.00
N GLN A 308 2.70 -9.36 -1.15
CA GLN A 308 1.88 -10.56 -1.24
C GLN A 308 2.69 -11.63 -1.99
N PRO A 309 3.15 -12.71 -1.32
CA PRO A 309 3.99 -13.73 -1.93
C PRO A 309 3.32 -14.47 -3.10
N ASP A 310 2.00 -14.62 -3.03
CA ASP A 310 1.19 -15.27 -4.05
C ASP A 310 -0.11 -14.48 -4.25
N LYS A 311 -0.34 -13.96 -5.46
CA LYS A 311 -1.51 -13.17 -5.83
C LYS A 311 -2.86 -13.85 -5.55
N ASP A 312 -2.88 -15.18 -5.56
CA ASP A 312 -4.09 -15.98 -5.44
C ASP A 312 -4.40 -16.33 -3.97
N VAL A 313 -3.50 -15.98 -3.04
CA VAL A 313 -3.65 -16.21 -1.61
C VAL A 313 -3.63 -14.87 -0.87
N PRO A 314 -4.64 -14.51 -0.06
CA PRO A 314 -4.69 -13.24 0.67
C PRO A 314 -3.74 -13.25 1.89
N GLU A 315 -2.47 -13.55 1.67
CA GLU A 315 -1.39 -13.47 2.65
C GLU A 315 -0.55 -12.23 2.37
N PHE A 316 -0.59 -11.27 3.29
CA PHE A 316 0.09 -9.99 3.14
C PHE A 316 1.17 -9.81 4.21
N ALA A 317 2.11 -8.92 3.93
CA ALA A 317 3.16 -8.51 4.85
C ALA A 317 3.52 -7.05 4.61
N ILE A 318 3.73 -6.26 5.66
CA ILE A 318 4.38 -4.96 5.52
C ILE A 318 5.88 -5.22 5.45
N CYS A 319 6.53 -4.72 4.42
CA CYS A 319 7.88 -5.15 4.05
C CYS A 319 8.78 -3.98 3.68
N LYS A 320 10.09 -4.16 3.85
CA LYS A 320 11.13 -3.28 3.31
C LYS A 320 12.19 -4.09 2.58
N PHE A 321 12.82 -3.47 1.58
CA PHE A 321 14.03 -4.00 1.00
C PHE A 321 15.19 -3.81 1.97
N THR A 322 15.95 -4.88 2.19
CA THR A 322 17.06 -4.88 3.18
C THR A 322 18.43 -4.73 2.56
N LYS A 323 18.54 -4.96 1.25
CA LYS A 323 19.79 -4.95 0.50
C LYS A 323 19.58 -4.27 -0.85
N PRO A 324 20.64 -3.68 -1.44
CA PRO A 324 20.62 -3.28 -2.84
C PRO A 324 20.30 -4.47 -3.75
N ILE A 325 19.58 -4.22 -4.84
CA ILE A 325 19.27 -5.24 -5.84
C ILE A 325 20.44 -5.37 -6.81
N SER A 326 20.83 -6.61 -7.12
CA SER A 326 21.83 -6.92 -8.13
C SER A 326 21.17 -7.58 -9.33
N PHE A 327 21.50 -7.09 -10.52
CA PHE A 327 21.02 -7.60 -11.80
C PHE A 327 22.20 -8.21 -12.57
N GLN A 328 22.02 -9.40 -13.12
CA GLN A 328 23.01 -10.07 -13.96
C GLN A 328 22.39 -10.43 -15.30
N GLN A 329 22.97 -9.96 -16.40
CA GLN A 329 22.50 -10.34 -17.73
C GLN A 329 22.86 -11.80 -18.02
N THR A 330 21.87 -12.63 -18.37
CA THR A 330 22.07 -14.06 -18.68
C THR A 330 22.03 -14.33 -20.18
N ALA A 331 21.30 -13.50 -20.93
CA ALA A 331 21.26 -13.46 -22.39
C ALA A 331 20.89 -12.03 -22.87
N PRO A 332 21.05 -11.69 -24.16
CA PRO A 332 20.61 -10.39 -24.68
C PRO A 332 19.15 -10.09 -24.31
N GLY A 333 18.91 -8.97 -23.61
CA GLY A 333 17.58 -8.56 -23.13
C GLY A 333 16.99 -9.36 -21.95
N LEU A 334 17.69 -10.37 -21.43
CA LEU A 334 17.26 -11.19 -20.30
C LEU A 334 18.20 -11.03 -19.11
N TYR A 335 17.61 -10.78 -17.95
CA TYR A 335 18.31 -10.52 -16.72
C TYR A 335 17.83 -11.44 -15.61
N GLN A 336 18.79 -11.80 -14.77
CA GLN A 336 18.59 -12.49 -13.52
C GLN A 336 18.66 -11.50 -12.37
N ILE A 337 17.64 -11.55 -11.51
CA ILE A 337 17.67 -10.92 -10.18
C ILE A 337 18.05 -12.02 -9.19
N SER A 338 19.17 -11.83 -8.49
CA SER A 338 19.63 -12.78 -7.48
C SER A 338 19.49 -12.18 -6.08
N ASN A 339 18.93 -12.96 -5.14
CA ASN A 339 18.88 -12.64 -3.72
C ASN A 339 18.18 -11.30 -3.38
N LEU A 340 17.05 -11.02 -4.03
CA LEU A 340 16.18 -9.93 -3.60
C LEU A 340 15.65 -10.26 -2.20
N GLU A 341 16.18 -9.59 -1.18
CA GLU A 341 15.85 -9.85 0.23
C GLU A 341 14.83 -8.82 0.75
N ILE A 342 13.62 -9.32 0.98
CA ILE A 342 12.52 -8.56 1.56
C ILE A 342 12.32 -9.04 2.99
N ARG A 343 12.17 -8.10 3.91
CA ARG A 343 11.95 -8.39 5.32
C ARG A 343 10.70 -7.68 5.81
N GLU A 344 9.93 -8.41 6.60
CA GLU A 344 8.79 -7.86 7.30
C GLU A 344 9.21 -6.72 8.24
N ALA A 345 8.54 -5.58 8.10
CA ALA A 345 8.78 -4.34 8.80
C ALA A 345 7.45 -3.85 9.40
N TRP A 346 7.50 -3.29 10.59
CA TRP A 346 6.35 -2.75 11.29
C TRP A 346 6.71 -1.47 12.00
#